data_AF-A0A960KI46-F1
#
_entry.id   AF-A0A960KI46-F1
#
_cell.length_a   1.000
_cell.length_b   1.000
_cell.length_c   1.000
_cell.angle_alpha   90.00
_cell.angle_beta   90.00
_cell.angle_gamma   90.00
#
_symmetry.space_group_name_H-M   'P 1'
#
loop_
_entity.id
_entity.type
_entity.pdbx_description
1 polymer ?
#
loop_
_entity_poly.entity_id
_entity_poly.type
_entity_poly.pdbx_seq_one_letter_code
_entity_poly.pdbx_strand_id
1 'polypeptide(L)'
;MSEHKMGHIQEFSIYFKVLLALIGLTIATVLVSLVDFGIFNTLVALLVAAIKASLVVLYFMHGKYEDRITWAFIYYPLILLATLVGALFLDYGFRDKGQFTVGPISFDAMHQSHDADSHGATDDHGATTHDSHNADSADTHTDAHGEPSIMDPATEAHAAETPAVDMWEGVHGDVEAGRAKAKVLCIACHLIDGEGNALPGAPPFAETANNTEKTPEFLRTWLKAPQSVKPGTLMPQLPLTDADIENLITYLHTYAE
;
A
#
# COMPACT_ATOMS: atom_id res chain seq x y z
N MET A 1 -18.80 -44.00 62.48
CA MET A 1 -19.04 -42.59 62.13
C MET A 1 -17.69 -41.90 62.02
N SER A 2 -17.14 -41.80 60.82
CA SER A 2 -15.93 -41.03 60.54
C SER A 2 -16.35 -39.77 59.78
N GLU A 3 -16.47 -38.66 60.51
CA GLU A 3 -16.53 -37.32 59.94
C GLU A 3 -15.24 -37.07 59.16
N HIS A 4 -15.33 -37.10 57.83
CA HIS A 4 -14.24 -36.69 56.95
C HIS A 4 -14.40 -35.20 56.63
N LYS A 5 -13.64 -34.41 57.39
CA LYS A 5 -13.26 -32.99 57.20
C LYS A 5 -13.62 -32.44 55.81
N MET A 6 -14.64 -31.57 55.75
CA MET A 6 -14.95 -30.80 54.55
C MET A 6 -13.79 -29.86 54.21
N GLY A 7 -13.44 -29.84 52.93
CA GLY A 7 -12.28 -29.18 52.35
C GLY A 7 -12.14 -27.71 52.74
N HIS A 8 -10.89 -27.31 52.95
CA HIS A 8 -10.48 -25.96 53.31
C HIS A 8 -10.74 -25.01 52.14
N ILE A 9 -11.95 -24.45 52.07
CA ILE A 9 -12.29 -23.32 51.20
C ILE A 9 -11.32 -22.19 51.53
N GLN A 10 -10.60 -21.69 50.53
CA GLN A 10 -9.62 -20.61 50.71
C GLN A 10 -10.28 -19.44 51.43
N GLU A 11 -9.68 -18.99 52.54
CA GLU A 11 -10.29 -17.97 53.39
C GLU A 11 -10.67 -16.74 52.54
N PHE A 12 -11.95 -16.35 52.59
CA PHE A 12 -12.46 -15.14 51.92
C PHE A 12 -11.64 -13.89 52.25
N SER A 13 -10.98 -13.88 53.41
CA SER A 13 -10.05 -12.83 53.85
C SER A 13 -8.86 -12.64 52.91
N ILE A 14 -8.34 -13.71 52.29
CA ILE A 14 -7.21 -13.63 51.36
C ILE A 14 -7.65 -12.92 50.07
N TYR A 15 -8.80 -13.30 49.51
CA TYR A 15 -9.34 -12.65 48.31
C TYR A 15 -9.63 -11.17 48.52
N PHE A 16 -10.20 -10.80 49.67
CA PHE A 16 -10.51 -9.40 49.96
C PHE A 16 -9.24 -8.54 50.09
N LYS A 17 -8.17 -9.07 50.68
CA LYS A 17 -6.85 -8.41 50.74
C LYS A 17 -6.25 -8.22 49.35
N VAL A 18 -6.30 -9.25 48.50
CA VAL A 18 -5.78 -9.17 47.13
C VAL A 18 -6.62 -8.21 46.28
N LEU A 19 -7.93 -8.20 46.43
CA LEU A 19 -8.83 -7.26 45.77
C LEU A 19 -8.47 -5.81 46.12
N LEU A 20 -8.28 -5.50 47.40
CA LEU A 20 -7.84 -4.16 47.82
C LEU A 20 -6.47 -3.81 47.24
N ALA A 21 -5.54 -4.77 47.19
CA ALA A 21 -4.25 -4.57 46.54
C ALA A 21 -4.42 -4.26 45.03
N LEU A 22 -5.29 -4.97 44.31
CA LEU A 22 -5.57 -4.72 42.89
C LEU A 22 -6.23 -3.36 42.64
N ILE A 23 -7.13 -2.92 43.52
CA ILE A 23 -7.71 -1.58 43.47
C ILE A 23 -6.61 -0.54 43.68
N GLY A 24 -5.76 -0.72 44.69
CA GLY A 24 -4.61 0.14 44.95
C GLY A 24 -3.65 0.23 43.76
N LEU A 25 -3.31 -0.91 43.13
CA LEU A 25 -2.47 -0.96 41.94
C LEU A 25 -3.15 -0.28 40.74
N THR A 26 -4.48 -0.35 40.63
CA THR A 26 -5.23 0.32 39.55
C THR A 26 -5.23 1.84 39.76
N ILE A 27 -5.42 2.31 41.00
CA ILE A 27 -5.28 3.73 41.32
C ILE A 27 -3.84 4.18 41.04
N ALA A 28 -2.84 3.40 41.42
CA ALA A 28 -1.45 3.69 41.13
C ALA A 28 -1.19 3.78 39.62
N THR A 29 -1.77 2.91 38.79
CA THR A 29 -1.64 3.04 37.32
C THR A 29 -2.26 4.33 36.80
N VAL A 30 -3.41 4.74 37.32
CA VAL A 30 -4.04 6.00 36.92
C VAL A 30 -3.17 7.18 37.35
N LEU A 31 -2.66 7.19 38.59
CA LEU A 31 -1.80 8.26 39.10
C LEU A 31 -0.49 8.38 38.33
N VAL A 32 0.13 7.25 37.96
CA VAL A 32 1.32 7.24 37.11
C VAL A 32 1.01 7.86 35.75
N SER A 33 -0.15 7.55 35.16
CA SER A 33 -0.57 8.15 33.89
C SER A 33 -0.86 9.66 33.99
N LEU A 34 -1.02 10.22 35.18
CA LEU A 34 -1.21 11.66 35.40
C LEU A 34 0.11 12.41 35.53
N VAL A 35 1.23 11.73 35.73
CA VAL A 35 2.55 12.35 35.87
C VAL A 35 3.35 12.07 34.61
N ASP A 36 3.73 13.14 33.90
CA ASP A 36 4.54 13.03 32.68
C ASP A 36 6.00 12.70 33.01
N PHE A 37 6.32 11.41 33.04
CA PHE A 37 7.69 10.90 33.10
C PHE A 37 8.38 10.80 31.73
N GLY A 38 7.78 11.38 30.69
CA GLY A 38 8.26 11.30 29.31
C GLY A 38 8.34 9.84 28.83
N ILE A 39 9.49 9.47 28.25
CA ILE A 39 9.75 8.12 27.70
C ILE A 39 9.54 7.00 28.74
N PHE A 40 9.71 7.29 30.03
CA PHE A 40 9.56 6.30 31.09
C PHE A 40 8.10 6.00 31.46
N ASN A 41 7.13 6.83 31.05
CA ASN A 41 5.73 6.61 31.41
C ASN A 41 5.21 5.25 30.92
N THR A 42 5.50 4.90 29.66
CA THR A 42 5.10 3.61 29.08
C THR A 42 5.77 2.42 29.77
N LEU A 43 7.05 2.53 30.14
CA LEU A 43 7.77 1.46 30.83
C LEU A 43 7.23 1.23 32.23
N VAL A 44 6.95 2.30 32.98
CA VAL A 44 6.38 2.22 34.33
C VAL A 44 4.96 1.63 34.25
N ALA A 45 4.13 2.08 33.30
CA ALA A 45 2.79 1.54 33.10
C ALA A 45 2.80 0.03 32.80
N LEU A 46 3.71 -0.43 31.91
CA LEU A 46 3.89 -1.84 31.58
C LEU A 46 4.33 -2.68 32.79
N LEU A 47 5.24 -2.15 33.59
CA LEU A 47 5.74 -2.84 34.79
C LEU A 47 4.64 -3.01 35.83
N VAL A 48 3.86 -1.95 36.11
CA VAL A 48 2.74 -2.03 37.06
C VAL A 48 1.64 -2.96 36.54
N ALA A 49 1.34 -2.92 35.24
CA ALA A 49 0.40 -3.83 34.61
C ALA A 49 0.84 -5.30 34.74
N ALA A 50 2.13 -5.61 34.56
CA ALA A 50 2.67 -6.95 34.73
C ALA A 50 2.51 -7.45 36.17
N ILE A 51 2.85 -6.63 37.17
CA ILE A 51 2.67 -6.98 38.60
C ILE A 51 1.18 -7.29 38.89
N LYS A 52 0.27 -6.46 38.38
CA LYS A 52 -1.18 -6.65 38.54
C LYS A 52 -1.63 -7.98 37.93
N ALA A 53 -1.19 -8.29 36.71
CA ALA A 53 -1.52 -9.54 36.03
C ALA A 53 -1.00 -10.76 36.81
N SER A 54 0.22 -10.70 37.35
CA SER A 54 0.77 -11.77 38.19
C SER A 54 -0.05 -12.00 39.45
N LEU A 55 -0.51 -10.95 40.14
CA LEU A 55 -1.38 -11.08 41.31
C LEU A 55 -2.72 -11.77 40.98
N VAL A 56 -3.32 -11.46 39.83
CA VAL A 56 -4.55 -12.11 39.37
C VAL A 56 -4.32 -13.60 39.10
N VAL A 57 -3.25 -13.95 38.39
CA VAL A 57 -2.92 -15.36 38.08
C VAL A 57 -2.65 -16.17 39.36
N LEU A 58 -1.88 -15.61 40.30
CA LEU A 58 -1.49 -16.33 41.51
C LEU A 58 -2.67 -16.58 42.47
N TYR A 59 -3.59 -15.62 42.60
CA TYR A 59 -4.65 -15.67 43.62
C TYR A 59 -6.05 -15.95 43.04
N PHE A 60 -6.49 -15.23 42.01
CA PHE A 60 -7.83 -15.43 41.44
C PHE A 60 -7.89 -16.67 40.54
N MET A 61 -6.83 -16.92 39.77
CA MET A 61 -6.73 -18.12 38.94
C MET A 61 -6.14 -19.32 39.70
N HIS A 62 -6.02 -19.22 41.03
CA HIS A 62 -5.51 -20.27 41.91
C HIS A 62 -4.10 -20.80 41.57
N GLY A 63 -3.33 -20.10 40.73
CA GLY A 63 -2.04 -20.60 40.24
C GLY A 63 -1.01 -20.90 41.33
N LYS A 64 -1.10 -20.24 42.50
CA LYS A 64 -0.19 -20.49 43.64
C LYS A 64 -0.40 -21.86 44.31
N TYR A 65 -1.60 -22.43 44.24
CA TYR A 65 -2.00 -23.61 45.02
C TYR A 65 -2.16 -24.88 44.17
N GLU A 66 -1.83 -24.77 42.89
CA GLU A 66 -2.01 -25.79 41.88
C GLU A 66 -0.73 -26.61 41.62
N ASP A 67 -0.90 -27.77 41.00
CA ASP A 67 0.19 -28.69 40.69
C ASP A 67 1.18 -28.11 39.66
N ARG A 68 2.40 -28.67 39.62
CA ARG A 68 3.48 -28.22 38.71
C ARG A 68 3.10 -28.29 37.23
N ILE A 69 2.12 -29.12 36.87
CA ILE A 69 1.59 -29.24 35.50
C ILE A 69 0.79 -27.98 35.13
N THR A 70 0.01 -27.42 36.07
CA THR A 70 -0.76 -26.19 35.85
C THR A 70 0.15 -24.99 35.57
N TRP A 71 1.33 -24.94 36.19
CA TRP A 71 2.36 -23.94 35.88
C TRP A 71 2.87 -24.03 34.43
N ALA A 72 2.98 -25.24 33.86
CA ALA A 72 3.37 -25.40 32.46
C ALA A 72 2.32 -24.80 31.51
N PHE A 73 1.02 -24.96 31.81
CA PHE A 73 -0.07 -24.35 31.05
C PHE A 73 -0.11 -22.82 31.15
N ILE A 74 0.37 -22.23 32.25
CA ILE A 74 0.48 -20.76 32.39
C ILE A 74 1.67 -20.23 31.58
N TYR A 75 2.83 -20.88 31.64
CA TYR A 75 4.03 -20.40 30.96
C TYR A 75 4.00 -20.62 29.43
N TYR A 76 3.41 -21.71 28.96
CA TYR A 76 3.36 -22.03 27.53
C TYR A 76 2.75 -20.92 26.65
N PRO A 77 1.53 -20.41 26.91
CA PRO A 77 0.95 -19.32 26.12
C PRO A 77 1.70 -18.00 26.27
N LEU A 78 2.34 -17.74 27.43
CA LEU A 78 3.15 -16.53 27.62
C LEU A 78 4.43 -16.56 26.77
N ILE A 79 5.08 -17.72 26.68
CA ILE A 79 6.25 -17.92 25.81
C ILE A 79 5.84 -17.80 24.34
N LEU A 80 4.70 -18.39 23.95
CA LEU A 80 4.15 -18.25 22.60
C LEU A 80 3.88 -16.78 22.29
N LEU A 81 3.15 -16.07 23.16
CA LEU A 81 2.84 -14.66 22.99
C LEU A 81 4.11 -13.81 22.87
N ALA A 82 5.09 -14.01 23.75
CA ALA A 82 6.36 -13.29 23.69
C ALA A 82 7.13 -13.58 22.39
N THR A 83 7.11 -14.83 21.93
CA THR A 83 7.73 -15.23 20.65
C THR A 83 7.02 -14.59 19.47
N LEU A 84 5.68 -14.58 19.46
CA LEU A 84 4.88 -13.98 18.38
C LEU A 84 5.10 -12.47 18.33
N VAL A 85 4.98 -11.79 19.46
CA VAL A 85 5.23 -10.34 19.57
C VAL A 85 6.67 -10.02 19.18
N GLY A 86 7.65 -10.76 19.69
CA GLY A 86 9.06 -10.59 19.33
C GLY A 86 9.33 -10.79 17.84
N ALA A 87 8.73 -11.83 17.23
CA ALA A 87 8.81 -12.08 15.80
C ALA A 87 8.17 -10.96 14.98
N LEU A 88 7.05 -10.38 15.44
CA LEU A 88 6.44 -9.21 14.79
C LEU A 88 7.31 -7.96 14.88
N PHE A 89 7.93 -7.69 16.03
CA PHE A 89 8.87 -6.58 16.15
C PHE A 89 10.11 -6.78 15.27
N LEU A 90 10.59 -8.02 15.16
CA LEU A 90 11.70 -8.38 14.30
C LEU A 90 11.32 -8.24 12.82
N ASP A 91 10.16 -8.74 12.42
CA ASP A 91 9.58 -8.56 11.08
C ASP A 91 9.44 -7.07 10.76
N TYR A 92 8.89 -6.28 11.67
CA TYR A 92 8.74 -4.84 11.49
C TYR A 92 10.09 -4.13 11.39
N GLY A 93 11.08 -4.56 12.17
CA GLY A 93 12.44 -4.00 12.14
C GLY A 93 13.20 -4.30 10.85
N PHE A 94 12.96 -5.48 10.26
CA PHE A 94 13.58 -5.90 9.00
C PHE A 94 12.71 -5.62 7.76
N ARG A 95 11.48 -5.13 7.95
CA ARG A 95 10.62 -4.67 6.86
C ARG A 95 11.33 -3.51 6.18
N ASP A 96 11.82 -3.76 4.96
CA ASP A 96 12.47 -2.75 4.15
C ASP A 96 11.48 -1.59 3.94
N LYS A 97 11.84 -0.39 4.40
CA LYS A 97 11.02 0.82 4.28
C LYS A 97 11.17 1.37 2.87
N GLY A 98 10.80 0.59 1.87
CA GLY A 98 10.64 1.05 0.50
C GLY A 98 9.51 2.08 0.46
N GLN A 99 9.89 3.37 0.56
CA GLN A 99 9.10 4.56 0.24
C GLN A 99 7.59 4.49 0.57
N PHE A 100 7.26 4.63 1.85
CA PHE A 100 5.95 5.13 2.25
C PHE A 100 6.14 6.38 3.10
N THR A 101 6.41 7.50 2.42
CA THR A 101 6.41 8.83 3.06
C THR A 101 5.00 9.39 2.96
N VAL A 102 4.18 9.18 3.99
CA VAL A 102 3.01 10.02 4.19
C VAL A 102 3.54 11.33 4.76
N GLY A 103 3.67 12.35 3.90
CA GLY A 103 3.99 13.70 4.34
C GLY A 103 2.92 14.20 5.32
N PRO A 104 3.28 15.04 6.31
CA PRO A 104 2.31 15.50 7.28
C PRO A 104 1.18 16.26 6.57
N ILE A 105 -0.06 15.93 6.92
CA ILE A 105 -1.25 16.64 6.47
C ILE A 105 -1.21 18.02 7.14
N SER A 106 -0.45 18.96 6.58
CA SER A 106 -0.38 20.33 7.10
C SER A 106 -1.56 21.10 6.53
N PHE A 107 -2.44 21.57 7.41
CA PHE A 107 -3.59 22.39 7.03
C PHE A 107 -3.15 23.75 6.45
N ASP A 108 -1.95 24.24 6.81
CA ASP A 108 -1.39 25.50 6.32
C ASP A 108 -1.04 25.46 4.81
N ALA A 109 -0.53 24.33 4.32
CA ALA A 109 -0.27 24.14 2.89
C ALA A 109 -1.53 24.17 2.01
N MET A 110 -2.72 24.01 2.61
CA MET A 110 -4.00 24.07 1.91
C MET A 110 -4.48 25.51 1.63
N HIS A 111 -3.97 26.51 2.36
CA HIS A 111 -4.37 27.91 2.19
C HIS A 111 -3.39 28.76 1.36
N GLN A 112 -2.16 28.28 1.12
CA GLN A 112 -1.16 29.03 0.36
C GLN A 112 -1.28 28.90 -1.16
N SER A 113 -2.15 28.02 -1.67
CA SER A 113 -2.31 27.77 -3.11
C SER A 113 -3.18 28.80 -3.85
N HIS A 114 -3.63 29.87 -3.19
CA HIS A 114 -4.51 30.88 -3.80
C HIS A 114 -3.82 32.21 -4.18
N ASP A 115 -2.54 32.44 -3.87
CA ASP A 115 -1.91 33.77 -4.05
C ASP A 115 -0.67 33.80 -4.97
N ALA A 116 -0.34 32.73 -5.67
CA ALA A 116 0.87 32.70 -6.53
C ALA A 116 0.64 33.05 -8.01
N ASP A 117 -0.57 33.50 -8.39
CA ASP A 117 -0.84 33.99 -9.75
C ASP A 117 -0.80 35.53 -9.79
N SER A 118 0.40 36.12 -9.82
CA SER A 118 0.61 37.38 -10.55
C SER A 118 2.08 37.72 -10.82
N HIS A 119 2.38 37.74 -12.12
CA HIS A 119 3.40 38.49 -12.86
C HIS A 119 4.90 38.16 -12.72
N GLY A 120 5.50 37.81 -13.86
CA GLY A 120 6.94 37.89 -14.10
C GLY A 120 7.32 37.44 -15.51
N ALA A 121 7.14 38.34 -16.48
CA ALA A 121 7.66 38.19 -17.84
C ALA A 121 9.19 38.06 -17.85
N THR A 122 9.73 37.20 -18.71
CA THR A 122 10.90 37.52 -19.56
C THR A 122 10.97 36.53 -20.72
N ASP A 123 10.88 37.09 -21.92
CA ASP A 123 11.32 36.50 -23.18
C ASP A 123 12.86 36.41 -23.17
N ASP A 124 13.46 35.30 -23.64
CA ASP A 124 14.75 35.37 -24.33
C ASP A 124 14.98 34.19 -25.29
N HIS A 125 15.59 34.53 -26.42
CA HIS A 125 15.87 33.74 -27.59
C HIS A 125 17.13 32.87 -27.44
N GLY A 126 17.20 31.76 -28.19
CA GLY A 126 18.42 30.98 -28.36
C GLY A 126 18.37 30.14 -29.64
N ALA A 127 18.63 30.78 -30.77
CA ALA A 127 18.92 30.13 -32.04
C ALA A 127 20.37 29.65 -32.09
N THR A 128 20.65 28.49 -32.69
CA THR A 128 21.81 28.17 -33.57
C THR A 128 21.68 26.71 -34.07
N THR A 129 21.18 26.49 -35.28
CA THR A 129 21.90 26.19 -36.55
C THR A 129 22.33 24.73 -36.76
N HIS A 130 21.82 24.19 -37.88
CA HIS A 130 22.26 23.01 -38.61
C HIS A 130 23.74 23.06 -39.00
N ASP A 131 24.39 21.90 -39.02
CA ASP A 131 25.50 21.48 -39.91
C ASP A 131 25.68 19.95 -39.70
N SER A 132 26.21 19.12 -40.58
CA SER A 132 26.23 18.99 -42.04
C SER A 132 26.95 17.65 -42.29
N HIS A 133 26.50 16.88 -43.29
CA HIS A 133 27.23 15.85 -44.03
C HIS A 133 27.91 14.67 -43.29
N ASN A 134 27.49 13.45 -43.67
CA ASN A 134 28.44 12.39 -43.97
C ASN A 134 28.01 11.67 -45.26
N ALA A 135 28.85 11.75 -46.27
CA ALA A 135 28.80 10.94 -47.47
C ALA A 135 29.78 9.79 -47.28
N ASP A 136 29.42 8.57 -47.68
CA ASP A 136 30.32 7.70 -48.45
C ASP A 136 29.66 6.37 -48.86
N SER A 137 30.02 5.96 -50.08
CA SER A 137 29.84 4.63 -50.72
C SER A 137 28.49 4.41 -51.40
N ALA A 138 28.38 4.65 -52.72
CA ALA A 138 28.68 3.68 -53.81
C ALA A 138 27.91 2.37 -53.59
N ASP A 139 26.93 2.01 -54.42
CA ASP A 139 27.21 1.37 -55.71
C ASP A 139 26.14 1.61 -56.80
N THR A 140 26.66 1.82 -57.99
CA THR A 140 26.04 1.90 -59.33
C THR A 140 25.41 0.58 -59.78
N HIS A 141 24.25 0.63 -60.47
CA HIS A 141 23.89 -0.23 -61.62
C HIS A 141 22.59 0.31 -62.27
N THR A 142 22.69 1.07 -63.37
CA THR A 142 22.47 0.68 -64.79
C THR A 142 21.01 0.63 -65.28
N ASP A 143 20.74 1.54 -66.23
CA ASP A 143 20.04 1.36 -67.51
C ASP A 143 18.50 1.34 -67.61
N ALA A 144 17.94 2.53 -67.86
CA ALA A 144 17.35 2.99 -69.13
C ALA A 144 16.40 2.09 -69.99
N HIS A 145 15.22 2.67 -70.26
CA HIS A 145 14.33 2.58 -71.45
C HIS A 145 13.33 1.41 -71.63
N GLY A 146 12.03 1.77 -71.69
CA GLY A 146 10.94 0.96 -72.25
C GLY A 146 9.55 1.60 -72.05
N GLU A 147 9.01 2.22 -73.11
CA GLU A 147 7.77 3.02 -73.17
C GLU A 147 6.45 2.20 -73.20
N PRO A 148 5.26 2.85 -73.20
CA PRO A 148 4.09 2.46 -72.42
C PRO A 148 3.06 1.67 -73.23
N SER A 149 2.16 0.94 -72.56
CA SER A 149 0.83 0.66 -73.12
C SER A 149 -0.16 0.02 -72.16
N ILE A 150 -1.37 0.58 -72.23
CA ILE A 150 -2.69 0.02 -71.91
C ILE A 150 -3.27 0.34 -70.53
N MET A 151 -4.26 1.21 -70.62
CA MET A 151 -5.17 1.72 -69.62
C MET A 151 -6.37 0.78 -69.56
N ASP A 152 -6.60 0.15 -68.41
CA ASP A 152 -7.89 -0.45 -68.04
C ASP A 152 -8.40 0.25 -66.77
N PRO A 153 -9.64 0.77 -66.75
CA PRO A 153 -10.19 1.49 -65.61
C PRO A 153 -10.94 0.52 -64.70
N ALA A 154 -10.33 0.15 -63.58
CA ALA A 154 -11.03 -0.40 -62.43
C ALA A 154 -10.51 0.28 -61.18
N THR A 155 -11.01 1.50 -60.98
CA THR A 155 -10.86 2.27 -59.74
C THR A 155 -11.64 1.54 -58.65
N GLU A 156 -10.96 0.71 -57.87
CA GLU A 156 -11.36 0.45 -56.49
C GLU A 156 -10.32 1.12 -55.60
N ALA A 157 -10.78 2.18 -54.94
CA ALA A 157 -10.01 2.96 -54.01
C ALA A 157 -9.44 2.02 -52.95
N HIS A 158 -8.12 1.85 -52.95
CA HIS A 158 -7.39 1.53 -51.73
C HIS A 158 -7.65 2.70 -50.78
N ALA A 159 -8.68 2.56 -49.96
CA ALA A 159 -8.84 3.36 -48.76
C ALA A 159 -7.51 3.24 -48.01
N ALA A 160 -6.80 4.37 -47.92
CA ALA A 160 -5.70 4.47 -46.99
C ALA A 160 -6.28 4.19 -45.60
N GLU A 161 -5.99 3.00 -45.07
CA GLU A 161 -6.09 2.76 -43.65
C GLU A 161 -5.14 3.76 -42.99
N THR A 162 -5.73 4.79 -42.37
CA THR A 162 -5.03 5.61 -41.38
C THR A 162 -4.34 4.62 -40.44
N PRO A 163 -3.01 4.70 -40.21
CA PRO A 163 -2.38 3.80 -39.26
C PRO A 163 -3.09 3.97 -37.92
N ALA A 164 -3.64 2.88 -37.39
CA ALA A 164 -4.15 2.84 -36.03
C ALA A 164 -2.96 3.22 -35.14
N VAL A 165 -2.98 4.45 -34.64
CA VAL A 165 -2.01 4.91 -33.64
C VAL A 165 -2.23 3.99 -32.44
N ASP A 166 -1.21 3.24 -32.06
CA ASP A 166 -1.29 2.34 -30.92
C ASP A 166 -1.71 3.16 -29.71
N MET A 167 -2.85 2.82 -29.10
CA MET A 167 -3.39 3.57 -27.97
C MET A 167 -2.45 3.57 -26.76
N TRP A 168 -1.46 2.68 -26.76
CA TRP A 168 -0.44 2.50 -25.74
C TRP A 168 0.94 3.02 -26.18
N GLU A 169 1.02 3.74 -27.30
CA GLU A 169 2.26 4.35 -27.78
C GLU A 169 2.84 5.31 -26.72
N GLY A 170 4.10 5.09 -26.33
CA GLY A 170 4.80 5.90 -25.32
C GLY A 170 4.60 5.44 -23.86
N VAL A 171 3.90 4.33 -23.61
CA VAL A 171 3.85 3.71 -22.28
C VAL A 171 5.16 2.95 -22.02
N HIS A 172 5.94 3.42 -21.05
CA HIS A 172 7.23 2.83 -20.70
C HIS A 172 7.36 2.67 -19.18
N GLY A 173 7.50 1.41 -18.73
CA GLY A 173 7.64 1.07 -17.32
C GLY A 173 8.05 -0.39 -17.15
N ASP A 174 8.28 -0.78 -15.90
CA ASP A 174 8.59 -2.16 -15.51
C ASP A 174 7.30 -2.93 -15.24
N VAL A 175 7.02 -3.93 -16.09
CA VAL A 175 5.85 -4.81 -15.99
C VAL A 175 5.83 -5.59 -14.69
N GLU A 176 6.98 -6.06 -14.20
CA GLU A 176 7.06 -6.89 -13.00
C GLU A 176 6.88 -6.04 -11.74
N ALA A 177 7.45 -4.84 -11.71
CA ALA A 177 7.18 -3.86 -10.66
C ALA A 177 5.70 -3.45 -10.64
N GLY A 178 5.10 -3.24 -11.81
CA GLY A 178 3.66 -2.95 -11.96
C GLY A 178 2.79 -4.09 -11.44
N ARG A 179 3.10 -5.33 -11.81
CA ARG A 179 2.43 -6.54 -11.32
C ARG A 179 2.51 -6.66 -9.80
N ALA A 180 3.69 -6.49 -9.23
CA ALA A 180 3.89 -6.57 -7.78
C ALA A 180 3.05 -5.52 -7.04
N LYS A 181 3.01 -4.28 -7.53
CA LYS A 181 2.21 -3.19 -6.96
C LYS A 181 0.72 -3.48 -7.07
N ALA A 182 0.26 -3.95 -8.23
CA ALA A 182 -1.14 -4.27 -8.49
C ALA A 182 -1.65 -5.42 -7.59
N LYS A 183 -0.83 -6.45 -7.36
CA LYS A 183 -1.16 -7.55 -6.45
C LYS A 183 -1.21 -7.15 -4.97
N VAL A 184 -0.57 -6.05 -4.58
CA VAL A 184 -0.60 -5.56 -3.19
C VAL A 184 -1.75 -4.58 -2.96
N LEU A 185 -1.99 -3.66 -3.90
CA LEU A 185 -2.91 -2.54 -3.71
C LEU A 185 -4.24 -2.72 -4.45
N CYS A 186 -4.21 -3.24 -5.68
CA CYS A 186 -5.35 -3.20 -6.59
C CYS A 186 -6.24 -4.45 -6.46
N ILE A 187 -5.66 -5.62 -6.20
CA ILE A 187 -6.38 -6.90 -6.10
C ILE A 187 -7.45 -6.93 -4.99
N ALA A 188 -7.31 -6.06 -4.00
CA ALA A 188 -8.28 -5.92 -2.91
C ALA A 188 -9.67 -5.47 -3.41
N CYS A 189 -9.73 -4.82 -4.58
CA CYS A 189 -10.99 -4.33 -5.18
C CYS A 189 -11.18 -4.83 -6.62
N HIS A 190 -10.12 -4.88 -7.42
CA HIS A 190 -10.16 -5.24 -8.84
C HIS A 190 -9.89 -6.73 -9.06
N LEU A 191 -10.40 -7.26 -10.17
CA LEU A 191 -10.05 -8.59 -10.66
C LEU A 191 -8.80 -8.51 -11.56
N ILE A 192 -7.77 -9.28 -11.22
CA ILE A 192 -6.47 -9.32 -11.90
C ILE A 192 -6.14 -10.79 -12.15
N ASP A 193 -5.93 -11.20 -13.40
CA ASP A 193 -5.68 -12.62 -13.76
C ASP A 193 -6.77 -13.61 -13.28
N GLY A 194 -8.00 -13.15 -13.11
CA GLY A 194 -9.09 -13.97 -12.54
C GLY A 194 -9.06 -14.11 -11.00
N GLU A 195 -8.15 -13.42 -10.33
CA GLU A 195 -8.00 -13.36 -8.87
C GLU A 195 -8.44 -11.99 -8.32
N GLY A 196 -8.98 -11.94 -7.10
CA GLY A 196 -9.38 -10.69 -6.41
C GLY A 196 -10.84 -10.62 -6.02
N ASN A 197 -11.28 -9.44 -5.57
CA ASN A 197 -12.60 -9.26 -4.93
C ASN A 197 -13.70 -8.68 -5.83
N ALA A 198 -13.37 -8.25 -7.06
CA ALA A 198 -14.31 -7.73 -8.07
C ALA A 198 -15.46 -6.88 -7.48
N LEU A 199 -15.10 -5.86 -6.68
CA LEU A 199 -16.09 -5.05 -5.97
C LEU A 199 -16.97 -4.26 -6.94
N PRO A 200 -18.23 -3.96 -6.60
CA PRO A 200 -19.11 -3.14 -7.44
C PRO A 200 -18.46 -1.79 -7.78
N GLY A 201 -18.28 -1.51 -9.07
CA GLY A 201 -17.63 -0.29 -9.56
C GLY A 201 -16.10 -0.37 -9.73
N ALA A 202 -15.48 -1.52 -9.44
CA ALA A 202 -14.08 -1.80 -9.73
C ALA A 202 -13.96 -2.79 -10.91
N PRO A 203 -13.80 -2.31 -12.16
CA PRO A 203 -13.74 -3.20 -13.33
C PRO A 203 -12.50 -4.09 -13.30
N PRO A 204 -12.54 -5.30 -13.91
CA PRO A 204 -11.36 -6.12 -14.15
C PRO A 204 -10.29 -5.37 -14.94
N PHE A 205 -9.03 -5.76 -14.75
CA PHE A 205 -7.90 -5.17 -15.48
C PHE A 205 -8.05 -5.37 -16.99
N ALA A 206 -8.43 -6.58 -17.42
CA ALA A 206 -8.68 -6.86 -18.84
C ALA A 206 -9.78 -6.00 -19.46
N GLU A 207 -10.86 -5.71 -18.72
CA GLU A 207 -11.92 -4.82 -19.22
C GLU A 207 -11.41 -3.39 -19.35
N THR A 208 -10.59 -2.93 -18.40
CA THR A 208 -10.04 -1.58 -18.40
C THR A 208 -9.01 -1.40 -19.52
N ALA A 209 -8.16 -2.40 -19.76
CA ALA A 209 -7.13 -2.36 -20.80
C ALA A 209 -7.72 -2.31 -22.23
N ASN A 210 -8.87 -2.93 -22.43
CA ASN A 210 -9.53 -2.98 -23.74
C ASN A 210 -10.59 -1.87 -23.94
N ASN A 211 -10.66 -0.91 -23.01
CA ASN A 211 -11.61 0.20 -23.10
C ASN A 211 -10.95 1.43 -23.73
N THR A 212 -11.46 1.86 -24.89
CA THR A 212 -10.94 3.00 -25.66
C THR A 212 -11.09 4.36 -24.96
N GLU A 213 -11.96 4.47 -23.95
CA GLU A 213 -12.09 5.67 -23.10
C GLU A 213 -11.06 5.70 -21.96
N LYS A 214 -10.36 4.59 -21.70
CA LYS A 214 -9.38 4.45 -20.62
C LYS A 214 -7.95 4.53 -21.16
N THR A 215 -7.68 5.62 -21.90
CA THR A 215 -6.35 5.86 -22.47
C THR A 215 -5.27 5.95 -21.37
N PRO A 216 -3.98 5.71 -21.70
CA PRO A 216 -2.89 5.87 -20.75
C PRO A 216 -2.87 7.24 -20.05
N GLU A 217 -3.18 8.32 -20.76
CA GLU A 217 -3.25 9.68 -20.22
C GLU A 217 -4.39 9.82 -19.21
N PHE A 218 -5.55 9.23 -19.51
CA PHE A 218 -6.65 9.15 -18.58
C PHE A 218 -6.25 8.36 -17.33
N LEU A 219 -5.61 7.20 -17.50
CA LEU A 219 -5.17 6.35 -16.40
C LEU A 219 -4.13 7.04 -15.51
N ARG A 220 -3.19 7.80 -16.08
CA ARG A 220 -2.25 8.64 -15.31
C ARG A 220 -3.01 9.63 -14.44
N THR A 221 -3.97 10.33 -15.02
CA THR A 221 -4.77 11.34 -14.31
C THR A 221 -5.64 10.70 -13.23
N TRP A 222 -6.27 9.58 -13.55
CA TRP A 222 -7.10 8.80 -12.63
C TRP A 222 -6.30 8.27 -11.45
N LEU A 223 -5.16 7.60 -11.69
CA LEU A 223 -4.32 7.03 -10.64
C LEU A 223 -3.66 8.09 -9.76
N LYS A 224 -3.38 9.29 -10.32
CA LYS A 224 -2.90 10.44 -9.55
C LYS A 224 -3.94 11.00 -8.60
N ALA A 225 -5.19 11.14 -9.02
CA ALA A 225 -6.24 11.76 -8.21
C ALA A 225 -7.66 11.27 -8.58
N PRO A 226 -8.08 10.08 -8.14
CA PRO A 226 -9.36 9.50 -8.55
C PRO A 226 -10.56 10.37 -8.14
N GLN A 227 -10.51 10.96 -6.94
CA GLN A 227 -11.58 11.81 -6.41
C GLN A 227 -11.73 13.13 -7.19
N SER A 228 -10.65 13.64 -7.78
CA SER A 228 -10.69 14.85 -8.61
C SER A 228 -11.28 14.57 -10.00
N VAL A 229 -11.05 13.37 -10.54
CA VAL A 229 -11.64 12.94 -11.82
C VAL A 229 -13.12 12.59 -11.66
N LYS A 230 -13.47 11.86 -10.59
CA LYS A 230 -14.87 11.50 -10.28
C LYS A 230 -15.13 11.65 -8.78
N PRO A 231 -15.73 12.77 -8.35
CA PRO A 231 -16.12 12.97 -6.96
C PRO A 231 -17.04 11.85 -6.45
N GLY A 232 -16.71 11.28 -5.29
CA GLY A 232 -17.48 10.18 -4.69
C GLY A 232 -17.18 8.80 -5.29
N THR A 233 -16.12 8.66 -6.09
CA THR A 233 -15.62 7.32 -6.49
C THR A 233 -15.20 6.51 -5.26
N LEU A 234 -15.39 5.18 -5.31
CA LEU A 234 -14.97 4.28 -4.24
C LEU A 234 -13.46 4.03 -4.23
N MET A 235 -12.76 4.37 -5.32
CA MET A 235 -11.32 4.24 -5.40
C MET A 235 -10.65 5.33 -4.53
N PRO A 236 -9.90 4.95 -3.48
CA PRO A 236 -9.22 5.91 -2.61
C PRO A 236 -8.00 6.51 -3.31
N GLN A 237 -7.47 7.60 -2.77
CA GLN A 237 -6.16 8.09 -3.16
C GLN A 237 -5.09 7.08 -2.75
N LEU A 238 -4.34 6.57 -3.73
CA LEU A 238 -3.27 5.63 -3.49
C LEU A 238 -1.91 6.36 -3.34
N PRO A 239 -0.99 5.84 -2.51
CA PRO A 239 0.35 6.39 -2.33
C PRO A 239 1.27 5.94 -3.47
N LEU A 240 0.97 6.37 -4.70
CA LEU A 240 1.73 6.00 -5.90
C LEU A 240 2.67 7.14 -6.29
N THR A 241 3.91 6.80 -6.61
CA THR A 241 4.85 7.70 -7.30
C THR A 241 4.55 7.74 -8.80
N ASP A 242 5.05 8.74 -9.53
CA ASP A 242 4.91 8.78 -11.00
C ASP A 242 5.47 7.50 -11.66
N ALA A 243 6.59 6.96 -11.13
CA ALA A 243 7.16 5.71 -11.61
C ALA A 243 6.26 4.50 -11.33
N ASP A 244 5.60 4.44 -10.15
CA ASP A 244 4.63 3.39 -9.87
C ASP A 244 3.45 3.42 -10.85
N ILE A 245 2.99 4.62 -11.22
CA ILE A 245 1.88 4.81 -12.15
C ILE A 245 2.25 4.31 -13.55
N GLU A 246 3.42 4.68 -14.08
CA GLU A 246 3.87 4.17 -15.38
C GLU A 246 4.07 2.65 -15.36
N ASN A 247 4.64 2.08 -14.28
CA ASN A 247 4.78 0.64 -14.14
C ASN A 247 3.41 -0.08 -14.13
N LEU A 248 2.42 0.49 -13.42
CA LEU A 248 1.05 -0.04 -13.36
C LEU A 248 0.34 0.02 -14.72
N ILE A 249 0.46 1.12 -15.45
CA ILE A 249 -0.13 1.29 -16.78
C ILE A 249 0.55 0.34 -17.77
N THR A 250 1.87 0.20 -17.70
CA THR A 250 2.62 -0.77 -18.52
C THR A 250 2.20 -2.20 -18.23
N TYR A 251 1.95 -2.55 -16.95
CA TYR A 251 1.40 -3.86 -16.61
C TYR A 251 -0.04 -4.03 -17.11
N LEU A 252 -0.87 -3.00 -17.01
CA LEU A 252 -2.25 -3.02 -17.51
C LEU A 252 -2.29 -3.23 -19.03
N HIS A 253 -1.34 -2.65 -19.77
CA HIS A 253 -1.19 -2.84 -21.22
C HIS A 253 -1.03 -4.32 -21.59
N THR A 254 -0.44 -5.16 -20.72
CA THR A 254 -0.28 -6.60 -21.01
C THR A 254 -1.61 -7.36 -21.13
N TYR A 255 -2.73 -6.73 -20.78
CA TYR A 255 -4.08 -7.27 -20.93
C TYR A 255 -4.83 -6.73 -22.16
N ALA A 256 -4.24 -5.80 -22.92
CA ALA A 256 -4.84 -5.32 -24.16
C ALA A 256 -4.69 -6.39 -25.26
N GLU A 257 -5.77 -6.68 -25.98
CA GLU A 257 -5.85 -7.68 -27.06
C GLU A 257 -6.29 -7.05 -28.39
#